data_AF-A0A7W3T871-F1
#
_entry.id   AF-A0A7W3T871-F1
#
_cell.length_a   1.000
_cell.length_b   1.000
_cell.length_c   1.000
_cell.angle_alpha   90.00
_cell.angle_beta   90.00
_cell.angle_gamma   90.00
#
_symmetry.space_group_name_H-M   'P 1'
#
loop_
_entity.id
_entity.type
_entity.pdbx_description
1 polymer ?
#
loop_
_entity_poly.entity_id
_entity_poly.type
_entity_poly.pdbx_seq_one_letter_code
_entity_poly.pdbx_strand_id
1 'polypeptide(L)'
;MTGTDPRRRRPRFPRRPARARRDPDTPAGPGPVLDRLAAIGPHFVLHHGPDAPLLPSPPPATTPGPGTEAATPGTAAFHPLADPRADPRGALLAGAAADTGRRIGTPDPRVGASTLHLGLSARLWSVALGCAVLAGRVPDLDPHRLRWRLPPGGSLELWLP
;
A
#
# COMPACT_ATOMS: atom_id res chain seq x y z
N MET A 1 7.25 64.50 -12.81
CA MET A 1 6.56 63.30 -13.34
C MET A 1 7.43 62.09 -13.03
N THR A 2 6.99 61.31 -12.05
CA THR A 2 7.76 60.34 -11.28
C THR A 2 7.70 58.97 -11.95
N GLY A 3 8.80 58.51 -12.55
CA GLY A 3 8.93 57.15 -13.08
C GLY A 3 9.19 56.17 -11.94
N THR A 4 8.22 55.30 -11.64
CA THR A 4 8.39 54.20 -10.68
C THR A 4 8.62 52.91 -11.46
N ASP A 5 9.87 52.45 -11.50
CA ASP A 5 10.27 51.15 -12.06
C ASP A 5 9.99 50.04 -11.02
N PRO A 6 9.07 49.10 -11.28
CA PRO A 6 8.79 48.00 -10.37
C PRO A 6 9.84 46.91 -10.60
N ARG A 7 10.97 47.01 -9.89
CA ARG A 7 11.94 45.91 -9.79
C ARG A 7 11.22 44.63 -9.38
N ARG A 8 11.06 43.71 -10.34
CA ARG A 8 10.55 42.35 -10.15
C ARG A 8 11.34 41.68 -9.03
N ARG A 9 10.75 41.59 -7.82
CA ARG A 9 11.23 40.74 -6.74
C ARG A 9 11.17 39.30 -7.24
N ARG A 10 12.32 38.74 -7.65
CA ARG A 10 12.42 37.31 -7.91
C ARG A 10 12.08 36.56 -6.62
N PRO A 11 11.22 35.53 -6.66
CA PRO A 11 11.00 34.69 -5.49
C PRO A 11 12.33 34.04 -5.11
N ARG A 12 12.80 34.33 -3.89
CA ARG A 12 13.92 33.61 -3.29
C ARG A 12 13.42 32.21 -2.96
N PHE A 13 13.70 31.25 -3.84
CA PHE A 13 13.51 29.85 -3.52
C PHE A 13 14.35 29.50 -2.28
N PRO A 14 13.80 28.79 -1.29
CA PRO A 14 14.58 28.30 -0.16
C PRO A 14 15.73 27.43 -0.69
N ARG A 15 16.92 27.61 -0.11
CA ARG A 15 18.09 26.80 -0.42
C ARG A 15 17.72 25.32 -0.24
N ARG A 16 18.07 24.50 -1.23
CA ARG A 16 17.99 23.03 -1.20
C ARG A 16 18.47 22.54 0.19
N PRO A 17 17.69 21.76 0.94
CA PRO A 17 18.15 21.27 2.23
C PRO A 17 19.47 20.53 2.03
N ALA A 18 20.43 20.81 2.91
CA ALA A 18 21.71 20.11 2.94
C ALA A 18 21.42 18.60 2.96
N ARG A 19 22.09 17.83 2.09
CA ARG A 19 22.02 16.36 2.14
C ARG A 19 22.28 15.95 3.59
N ALA A 20 21.28 15.31 4.21
CA ALA A 20 21.43 14.78 5.56
C ALA A 20 22.70 13.93 5.61
N ARG A 21 23.57 14.25 6.56
CA ARG A 21 24.80 13.52 6.83
C ARG A 21 24.40 12.07 7.12
N ARG A 22 24.95 11.13 6.33
CA ARG A 22 24.63 9.71 6.42
C ARG A 22 25.04 9.21 7.81
N ASP A 23 24.07 8.73 8.58
CA ASP A 23 24.31 8.09 9.88
C ASP A 23 24.99 6.73 9.64
N PRO A 24 26.14 6.42 10.26
CA PRO A 24 26.84 5.14 10.07
C PRO A 24 26.00 3.90 10.43
N ASP A 25 24.96 4.05 11.26
CA ASP A 25 24.01 2.96 11.62
C ASP A 25 22.89 2.75 10.59
N THR A 26 23.05 3.29 9.38
CA THR A 26 22.09 3.08 8.29
C THR A 26 21.93 1.58 8.03
N PRO A 27 20.75 0.97 8.30
CA PRO A 27 20.56 -0.47 8.13
C PRO A 27 20.84 -0.89 6.69
N ALA A 28 21.53 -2.03 6.56
CA ALA A 28 21.80 -2.69 5.29
C ALA A 28 20.46 -3.16 4.68
N GLY A 29 20.02 -2.46 3.64
CA GLY A 29 18.77 -2.78 2.92
C GLY A 29 17.51 -2.08 3.48
N PRO A 30 16.39 -2.12 2.75
CA PRO A 30 15.13 -1.51 3.17
C PRO A 30 14.43 -2.29 4.31
N GLY A 31 14.71 -3.58 4.47
CA GLY A 31 14.02 -4.48 5.41
C GLY A 31 13.86 -3.95 6.84
N PRO A 32 14.94 -3.52 7.53
CA PRO A 32 14.84 -3.06 8.92
C PRO A 32 13.99 -1.79 9.10
N VAL A 33 13.84 -0.98 8.04
CA VAL A 33 13.00 0.21 8.06
C VAL A 33 11.53 -0.18 7.85
N LEU A 34 11.26 -1.13 6.95
CA LEU A 34 9.92 -1.66 6.72
C LEU A 34 9.41 -2.41 7.96
N ASP A 35 10.26 -3.17 8.65
CA ASP A 35 9.98 -3.78 9.96
C ASP A 35 9.53 -2.73 10.97
N ARG A 36 10.27 -1.62 11.07
CA ARG A 36 9.96 -0.54 11.99
C ARG A 36 8.64 0.15 11.64
N LEU A 37 8.31 0.29 10.35
CA LEU A 37 7.02 0.85 9.91
C LEU A 37 5.85 -0.10 10.20
N ALA A 38 6.02 -1.39 9.95
CA ALA A 38 5.01 -2.41 10.26
C ALA A 38 4.65 -2.42 11.76
N ALA A 39 5.62 -2.13 12.63
CA ALA A 39 5.43 -2.05 14.08
C ALA A 39 4.69 -0.79 14.59
N ILE A 40 4.59 0.30 13.80
CA ILE A 40 3.98 1.57 14.26
C ILE A 40 2.44 1.51 14.33
N GLY A 41 1.82 0.49 13.72
CA GLY A 41 0.41 0.16 13.95
C GLY A 41 -0.44 0.08 12.67
N PRO A 42 -1.79 0.14 12.81
CA PRO A 42 -2.74 -0.29 11.78
C PRO A 42 -2.80 0.62 10.55
N HIS A 43 -2.09 1.76 10.56
CA HIS A 43 -1.98 2.63 9.40
C HIS A 43 -1.08 2.07 8.32
N PHE A 44 -0.13 1.21 8.69
CA PHE A 44 0.84 0.65 7.76
C PHE A 44 0.42 -0.71 7.23
N VAL A 45 -0.22 -1.58 8.04
CA VAL A 45 -0.52 -3.02 7.77
C VAL A 45 0.31 -3.53 6.60
N LEU A 46 1.62 -3.48 6.84
CA LEU A 46 2.65 -3.60 5.84
C LEU A 46 3.37 -4.90 6.12
N HIS A 47 3.44 -5.73 5.10
CA HIS A 47 4.24 -6.94 5.09
C HIS A 47 5.40 -6.73 4.12
N HIS A 48 6.55 -7.32 4.40
CA HIS A 48 7.68 -7.29 3.48
C HIS A 48 8.48 -8.58 3.50
N GLY A 49 9.14 -8.87 2.38
CA GLY A 49 9.94 -10.08 2.20
C GLY A 49 10.09 -10.44 0.71
N PRO A 50 11.09 -11.28 0.39
CA PRO A 50 11.49 -11.56 -0.99
C PRO A 50 10.36 -12.16 -1.84
N ASP A 51 9.48 -12.93 -1.21
CA ASP A 51 8.29 -13.51 -1.82
C ASP A 51 7.06 -13.26 -0.95
N ALA A 52 6.02 -12.65 -1.53
CA ALA A 52 4.73 -12.60 -0.84
C ALA A 52 4.15 -14.01 -0.74
N PRO A 53 3.53 -14.38 0.41
CA PRO A 53 2.95 -15.70 0.59
C PRO A 53 1.88 -15.92 -0.47
N LEU A 54 2.20 -16.78 -1.43
CA LEU A 54 1.21 -17.37 -2.32
C LEU A 54 0.27 -18.21 -1.46
N LEU A 55 -1.02 -18.16 -1.74
CA LEU A 55 -1.96 -19.17 -1.22
C LEU A 55 -1.32 -20.54 -1.46
N PRO A 56 -1.30 -21.46 -0.47
CA PRO A 56 -0.92 -22.84 -0.75
C PRO A 56 -1.77 -23.33 -1.93
N SER A 57 -1.14 -23.95 -2.93
CA SER A 57 -1.87 -24.56 -4.03
C SER A 57 -2.96 -25.46 -3.46
N PRO A 58 -4.20 -25.43 -3.99
CA PRO A 58 -5.23 -26.32 -3.51
C PRO A 58 -4.68 -27.76 -3.58
N PRO A 59 -4.79 -28.55 -2.50
CA PRO A 59 -4.36 -29.95 -2.56
C PRO A 59 -5.10 -30.63 -3.73
N PRO A 60 -4.46 -31.59 -4.44
CA PRO A 60 -5.14 -32.33 -5.50
C PRO A 60 -6.44 -32.88 -4.92
N ALA A 61 -7.54 -32.65 -5.63
CA ALA A 61 -8.90 -32.91 -5.19
C ALA A 61 -9.04 -34.33 -4.60
N THR A 62 -8.87 -34.43 -3.29
CA THR A 62 -9.26 -35.61 -2.54
C THR A 62 -10.74 -35.42 -2.26
N THR A 63 -11.54 -36.35 -2.76
CA THR A 63 -13.00 -36.37 -2.67
C THR A 63 -13.49 -35.84 -1.31
N PRO A 64 -14.34 -34.79 -1.27
CA PRO A 64 -14.77 -34.21 0.01
C PRO A 64 -15.74 -35.16 0.72
N GLY A 65 -15.38 -35.59 1.93
CA GLY A 65 -16.35 -36.04 2.92
C GLY A 65 -17.16 -34.85 3.46
N PRO A 66 -18.40 -35.04 3.93
CA PRO A 66 -19.23 -33.97 4.44
C PRO A 66 -18.73 -33.50 5.81
N GLY A 67 -17.75 -32.61 5.77
CA GLY A 67 -17.26 -31.83 6.89
C GLY A 67 -16.85 -30.49 6.34
N THR A 68 -17.72 -29.50 6.48
CA THR A 68 -17.44 -28.11 6.13
C THR A 68 -16.31 -27.59 7.00
N GLU A 69 -15.07 -27.79 6.57
CA GLU A 69 -13.94 -27.04 7.08
C GLU A 69 -14.06 -25.63 6.50
N ALA A 70 -14.68 -24.76 7.30
CA ALA A 70 -14.77 -23.34 7.02
C ALA A 70 -13.36 -22.82 6.74
N ALA A 71 -13.13 -22.40 5.49
CA ALA A 71 -11.91 -21.74 5.09
C ALA A 71 -11.57 -20.65 6.11
N THR A 72 -10.40 -20.77 6.75
CA THR A 72 -9.94 -19.82 7.76
C THR A 72 -10.01 -18.41 7.16
N PRO A 73 -10.74 -17.46 7.77
CA PRO A 73 -10.98 -16.13 7.18
C PRO A 73 -9.73 -15.25 6.97
N GLY A 74 -8.52 -15.75 7.25
CA GLY A 74 -7.25 -15.02 7.17
C GLY A 74 -6.33 -15.38 6.01
N THR A 75 -6.68 -16.36 5.16
CA THR A 75 -5.75 -16.92 4.16
C THR A 75 -5.92 -16.34 2.75
N ALA A 76 -6.57 -15.18 2.57
CA ALA A 76 -6.65 -14.58 1.23
C ALA A 76 -5.23 -14.21 0.73
N ALA A 77 -4.88 -14.68 -0.48
CA ALA A 77 -3.59 -14.37 -1.12
C ALA A 77 -3.43 -12.87 -1.35
N PHE A 78 -2.19 -12.41 -1.35
CA PHE A 78 -1.86 -11.09 -1.89
C PHE A 78 -1.96 -11.09 -3.42
N HIS A 79 -2.65 -10.08 -3.95
CA HIS A 79 -2.82 -9.88 -5.39
C HIS A 79 -1.86 -8.80 -5.88
N PRO A 80 -1.11 -9.03 -6.97
CA PRO A 80 -0.31 -7.96 -7.59
C PRO A 80 -1.17 -6.76 -7.95
N LEU A 81 -0.65 -5.55 -7.75
CA LEU A 81 -1.40 -4.31 -7.98
C LEU A 81 -1.62 -4.04 -9.48
N ALA A 82 -0.65 -4.40 -10.33
CA ALA A 82 -0.70 -4.14 -11.78
C ALA A 82 -0.79 -5.40 -12.67
N ASP A 83 -1.10 -6.58 -12.12
CA ASP A 83 -1.21 -7.80 -12.94
C ASP A 83 -2.63 -7.95 -13.52
N PRO A 84 -2.82 -7.81 -14.85
CA PRO A 84 -4.12 -7.98 -15.48
C PRO A 84 -4.67 -9.41 -15.36
N ARG A 85 -3.81 -10.41 -15.11
CA ARG A 85 -4.24 -11.79 -14.87
C ARG A 85 -4.74 -12.00 -13.46
N ALA A 86 -4.22 -11.25 -12.50
CA ALA A 86 -4.69 -11.29 -11.12
C ALA A 86 -6.08 -10.64 -11.00
N ASP A 87 -6.39 -9.64 -11.83
CA ASP A 87 -7.68 -8.95 -11.82
C ASP A 87 -8.38 -8.94 -13.19
N PRO A 88 -8.94 -10.09 -13.63
CA PRO A 88 -9.68 -10.17 -14.88
C PRO A 88 -10.83 -9.15 -14.90
N ARG A 89 -10.71 -8.14 -15.77
CA ARG A 89 -11.70 -7.06 -15.95
C ARG A 89 -12.02 -6.21 -14.70
N GLY A 90 -11.15 -6.16 -13.69
CA GLY A 90 -11.39 -5.34 -12.50
C GLY A 90 -12.31 -5.97 -11.44
N ALA A 91 -12.60 -7.28 -11.56
CA ALA A 91 -13.51 -7.99 -10.66
C ALA A 91 -13.05 -8.02 -9.19
N LEU A 92 -11.74 -8.14 -8.94
CA LEU A 92 -11.21 -8.11 -7.57
C LEU A 92 -11.37 -6.73 -6.94
N LEU A 93 -10.99 -5.68 -7.69
CA LEU A 93 -11.16 -4.29 -7.25
C LEU A 93 -12.64 -3.95 -7.07
N ALA A 94 -13.53 -4.43 -7.95
CA ALA A 94 -14.97 -4.24 -7.83
C ALA A 94 -15.53 -4.94 -6.57
N GLY A 95 -15.08 -6.17 -6.28
CA GLY A 95 -15.46 -6.88 -5.06
C GLY A 95 -14.99 -6.16 -3.79
N ALA A 96 -13.75 -5.68 -3.78
CA ALA A 96 -13.21 -4.89 -2.67
C ALA A 96 -13.90 -3.53 -2.51
N ALA A 97 -14.29 -2.88 -3.61
CA ALA A 97 -15.05 -1.63 -3.59
C ALA A 97 -16.46 -1.85 -3.04
N ALA A 98 -17.12 -2.94 -3.44
CA ALA A 98 -18.42 -3.32 -2.91
C ALA A 98 -18.35 -3.63 -1.41
N ASP A 99 -17.32 -4.36 -0.98
CA ASP A 99 -17.11 -4.65 0.44
C ASP A 99 -16.82 -3.38 1.25
N THR A 100 -16.02 -2.47 0.71
CA THR A 100 -15.79 -1.14 1.31
C THR A 100 -17.10 -0.36 1.44
N GLY A 101 -17.92 -0.36 0.38
CA GLY A 101 -19.24 0.28 0.37
C GLY A 101 -20.17 -0.27 1.46
N ARG A 102 -20.23 -1.60 1.61
CA ARG A 102 -20.98 -2.27 2.68
C ARG A 102 -20.52 -1.82 4.07
N ARG A 103 -19.20 -1.73 4.30
CA ARG A 103 -18.64 -1.36 5.61
C ARG A 103 -18.93 0.08 6.02
N ILE A 104 -18.94 1.01 5.06
CA ILE A 104 -19.24 2.42 5.32
C ILE A 104 -20.75 2.73 5.19
N GLY A 105 -21.58 1.71 4.94
CA GLY A 105 -23.04 1.85 4.86
C GLY A 105 -23.53 2.62 3.64
N THR A 106 -22.76 2.67 2.54
CA THR A 106 -23.18 3.35 1.31
C THR A 106 -23.70 2.35 0.26
N PRO A 107 -24.86 2.62 -0.37
CA PRO A 107 -25.32 1.86 -1.52
C PRO A 107 -24.68 2.33 -2.84
N ASP A 108 -24.03 3.49 -2.86
CA ASP A 108 -23.41 4.03 -4.09
C ASP A 108 -22.06 3.34 -4.36
N PRO A 109 -21.93 2.57 -5.46
CA PRO A 109 -20.69 1.87 -5.80
C PRO A 109 -19.51 2.82 -6.04
N ARG A 110 -19.76 4.06 -6.48
CA ARG A 110 -18.70 5.06 -6.72
C ARG A 110 -18.07 5.53 -5.42
N VAL A 111 -18.87 5.65 -4.36
CA VAL A 111 -18.37 6.03 -3.03
C VAL A 111 -17.49 4.90 -2.48
N GLY A 112 -17.95 3.64 -2.54
CA GLY A 112 -17.14 2.49 -2.14
C GLY A 112 -15.82 2.39 -2.90
N ALA A 113 -15.84 2.58 -4.22
CA ALA A 113 -14.63 2.59 -5.06
C ALA A 113 -13.68 3.74 -4.72
N SER A 114 -14.20 4.96 -4.53
CA SER A 114 -13.40 6.12 -4.15
C SER A 114 -12.75 5.94 -2.78
N THR A 115 -13.51 5.46 -1.80
CA THR A 115 -13.00 5.18 -0.45
C THR A 115 -11.92 4.10 -0.47
N LEU A 116 -12.09 3.03 -1.25
CA LEU A 116 -11.07 2.00 -1.44
C LEU A 116 -9.79 2.62 -2.02
N HIS A 117 -9.91 3.41 -3.09
CA HIS A 117 -8.79 4.06 -3.75
C HIS A 117 -8.05 5.03 -2.82
N LEU A 118 -8.78 5.83 -2.04
CA LEU A 118 -8.21 6.72 -1.03
C LEU A 118 -7.49 5.93 0.06
N GLY A 119 -8.07 4.82 0.52
CA GLY A 119 -7.47 3.95 1.53
C GLY A 119 -6.18 3.28 1.06
N LEU A 120 -6.10 2.90 -0.22
CA LEU A 120 -4.89 2.37 -0.85
C LEU A 120 -3.82 3.46 -1.02
N SER A 121 -4.20 4.60 -1.58
CA SER A 121 -3.31 5.74 -1.80
C SER A 121 -2.71 6.25 -0.49
N ALA A 122 -3.53 6.38 0.56
CA ALA A 122 -3.08 6.81 1.87
C ALA A 122 -1.98 5.90 2.42
N ARG A 123 -2.13 4.58 2.31
CA ARG A 123 -1.13 3.60 2.77
C ARG A 123 0.17 3.68 1.99
N LEU A 124 0.11 3.78 0.67
CA LEU A 124 1.29 3.96 -0.18
C LEU A 124 2.06 5.23 0.23
N TRP A 125 1.35 6.34 0.43
CA TRP A 125 1.95 7.59 0.87
C TRP A 125 2.51 7.52 2.30
N SER A 126 1.81 6.88 3.23
CA SER A 126 2.31 6.66 4.58
C SER A 126 3.62 5.87 4.57
N VAL A 127 3.71 4.76 3.81
CA VAL A 127 4.93 3.96 3.68
C VAL A 127 6.07 4.77 3.05
N ALA A 128 5.78 5.49 1.96
CA ALA A 128 6.77 6.35 1.29
C ALA A 128 7.34 7.41 2.23
N LEU A 129 6.47 8.14 2.93
CA LEU A 129 6.84 9.19 3.88
C LEU A 129 7.56 8.62 5.10
N GLY A 130 7.08 7.50 5.64
CA GLY A 130 7.71 6.81 6.76
C GLY A 130 9.15 6.41 6.46
N CYS A 131 9.39 5.81 5.29
CA CYS A 131 10.75 5.47 4.84
C CYS A 131 11.60 6.72 4.59
N ALA A 132 11.01 7.77 3.99
CA ALA A 132 11.73 9.01 3.72
C ALA A 132 12.21 9.68 5.01
N VAL A 133 11.37 9.68 6.05
CA VAL A 133 11.69 10.26 7.36
C VAL A 133 12.70 9.38 8.13
N LEU A 134 12.49 8.06 8.18
CA LEU A 134 13.30 7.16 9.01
C LEU A 134 14.63 6.78 8.37
N ALA A 135 14.72 6.75 7.04
CA ALA A 135 15.87 6.22 6.31
C ALA A 135 16.44 7.18 5.25
N GLY A 136 15.82 8.34 5.05
CA GLY A 136 16.22 9.29 4.01
C GLY A 136 16.05 8.75 2.58
N ARG A 137 15.23 7.72 2.38
CA ARG A 137 15.02 7.02 1.11
C ARG A 137 13.55 6.72 0.89
N VAL A 138 13.11 6.74 -0.36
CA VAL A 138 11.77 6.32 -0.76
C VAL A 138 11.86 4.87 -1.27
N PRO A 139 10.98 3.96 -0.83
CA PRO A 139 10.98 2.57 -1.31
C PRO A 139 10.57 2.54 -2.79
N ASP A 140 10.97 1.47 -3.48
CA ASP A 140 10.47 1.20 -4.83
C ASP A 140 8.98 0.85 -4.74
N LEU A 141 8.14 1.69 -5.33
CA LEU A 141 6.68 1.52 -5.38
C LEU A 141 6.22 1.12 -6.79
N ASP A 142 7.06 0.42 -7.54
CA ASP A 142 6.69 -0.18 -8.82
C ASP A 142 5.40 -1.01 -8.66
N PRO A 143 4.30 -0.64 -9.35
CA PRO A 143 3.02 -1.32 -9.20
C PRO A 143 3.04 -2.77 -9.70
N HIS A 144 4.07 -3.21 -10.43
CA HIS A 144 4.29 -4.62 -10.79
C HIS A 144 4.89 -5.45 -9.64
N ARG A 145 5.52 -4.80 -8.66
CA ARG A 145 6.14 -5.45 -7.49
C ARG A 145 5.27 -5.39 -6.25
N LEU A 146 4.42 -4.38 -6.16
CA LEU A 146 3.47 -4.21 -5.07
C LEU A 146 2.35 -5.24 -5.13
N ARG A 147 1.99 -5.77 -3.96
CA ARG A 147 0.79 -6.60 -3.81
C ARG A 147 -0.11 -6.08 -2.70
N TRP A 148 -1.40 -6.39 -2.80
CA TRP A 148 -2.42 -5.93 -1.86
C TRP A 148 -3.41 -7.05 -1.53
N ARG A 149 -4.07 -6.94 -0.38
CA ARG A 149 -5.27 -7.72 -0.07
C ARG A 149 -6.23 -6.92 0.81
N LEU A 150 -7.50 -7.29 0.77
CA LEU A 150 -8.51 -6.77 1.68
C LEU A 150 -9.15 -7.94 2.43
N PRO A 151 -8.71 -8.24 3.66
CA PRO A 151 -9.31 -9.29 4.47
C PRO A 151 -10.76 -8.93 4.87
N PRO A 152 -11.67 -9.91 4.99
CA PRO A 152 -13.02 -9.69 5.49
C PRO A 152 -13.00 -9.01 6.87
N GLY A 153 -13.72 -7.89 7.03
CA GLY A 153 -13.77 -7.11 8.27
C GLY A 153 -12.48 -6.39 8.66
N GLY A 154 -11.35 -6.62 7.97
CA GLY A 154 -10.04 -6.05 8.30
C GLY A 154 -9.59 -4.91 7.39
N SER A 155 -8.49 -4.27 7.74
CA SER A 155 -7.92 -3.16 6.95
C SER A 155 -7.25 -3.63 5.67
N LEU A 156 -7.18 -2.77 4.64
CA LEU A 156 -6.38 -3.05 3.44
C LEU A 156 -4.91 -3.27 3.84
N GLU A 157 -4.32 -4.34 3.33
CA GLU A 157 -2.94 -4.73 3.62
C GLU A 157 -2.06 -4.59 2.37
N LEU A 158 -0.82 -4.17 2.57
CA LEU A 158 0.18 -4.01 1.50
C LEU A 158 1.35 -4.97 1.72
N TRP A 159 1.88 -5.50 0.61
CA TRP A 159 3.15 -6.24 0.59
C TRP A 159 4.16 -5.52 -0.29
N LEU A 160 5.36 -5.28 0.26
CA LEU A 160 6.53 -4.75 -0.45
C LEU A 160 7.65 -5.83 -0.52
N PRO A 161 8.41 -5.93 -1.61
CA PRO A 161 9.59 -6.80 -1.68
C PRO A 161 10.76 -6.29 -0.81
#